data_AF-A0A9E2JW96-F1
#
_entry.id   AF-A0A9E2JW96-F1
#
_cell.length_a   1.000
_cell.length_b   1.000
_cell.length_c   1.000
_cell.angle_alpha   90.00
_cell.angle_beta   90.00
_cell.angle_gamma   90.00
#
_symmetry.space_group_name_H-M   'P 1'
#
loop_
_entity.id
_entity.type
_entity.pdbx_description
1 polymer ?
#
loop_
_entity_poly.entity_id
_entity_poly.type
_entity_poly.pdbx_seq_one_letter_code
_entity_poly.pdbx_strand_id
1 'polypeptide(L)'
;MSAPALAVFVTCFVAGPLLFALLLQYGNSLRVLLSLALATVASVVAALLMQAGGWMLSALAMLWLAWVLAVALLAVTTRRRLGTARQRWTMIIGLLATTLPWFGLATARSLVP
;
A
#
# COMPACT_ATOMS: atom_id res chain seq x y z
N MET A 1 25.00 -4.94 -7.37
CA MET A 1 24.16 -4.56 -6.21
C MET A 1 24.36 -5.60 -5.12
N SER A 2 24.45 -5.20 -3.85
CA SER A 2 24.47 -6.16 -2.74
C SER A 2 23.08 -6.79 -2.54
N ALA A 3 23.01 -8.02 -2.04
CA ALA A 3 21.75 -8.70 -1.71
C ALA A 3 20.77 -7.87 -0.86
N PRO A 4 21.20 -7.16 0.22
CA PRO A 4 20.28 -6.31 0.99
C PRO A 4 19.74 -5.11 0.21
N ALA A 5 20.55 -4.51 -0.68
CA ALA A 5 20.10 -3.39 -1.50
C ALA A 5 19.02 -3.83 -2.51
N LEU A 6 19.17 -5.03 -3.07
CA LEU A 6 18.17 -5.63 -3.93
C LEU A 6 16.86 -5.92 -3.17
N ALA A 7 16.95 -6.47 -1.95
CA ALA A 7 15.76 -6.76 -1.13
C ALA A 7 14.96 -5.49 -0.79
N VAL A 8 15.65 -4.40 -0.42
CA VAL A 8 15.01 -3.10 -0.18
C VAL A 8 14.38 -2.57 -1.46
N PHE A 9 15.10 -2.62 -2.59
CA PHE A 9 14.56 -2.18 -3.87
C PHE A 9 13.27 -2.92 -4.25
N VAL A 10 13.27 -4.25 -4.16
CA VAL A 10 12.11 -5.08 -4.49
C VAL A 10 10.95 -4.76 -3.55
N THR A 11 11.20 -4.62 -2.24
CA THR A 11 10.16 -4.28 -1.27
C THR A 11 9.55 -2.90 -1.55
N CYS A 12 10.40 -1.91 -1.85
CA CYS A 12 9.97 -0.54 -2.04
C CYS A 12 9.25 -0.28 -3.37
N PHE A 13 9.73 -0.90 -4.46
CA PHE A 13 9.34 -0.54 -5.82
C PHE A 13 8.61 -1.64 -6.58
N VAL A 14 8.59 -2.88 -6.09
CA VAL A 14 8.01 -4.02 -6.80
C VAL A 14 6.84 -4.62 -6.03
N ALA A 15 7.04 -4.93 -4.74
CA ALA A 15 6.04 -5.63 -3.93
C ALA A 15 4.72 -4.84 -3.81
N GLY A 16 4.79 -3.54 -3.51
CA GLY A 16 3.61 -2.67 -3.36
C GLY A 16 2.81 -2.53 -4.66
N PRO A 17 3.45 -2.13 -5.78
CA PRO A 17 2.80 -2.04 -7.07
C PRO A 17 2.18 -3.35 -7.56
N LEU A 18 2.86 -4.49 -7.38
CA LEU A 18 2.34 -5.81 -7.76
C LEU A 18 1.11 -6.19 -6.92
N LEU A 19 1.19 -6.01 -5.59
CA LEU A 19 0.08 -6.29 -4.70
C LEU A 19 -1.14 -5.43 -5.06
N PHE A 20 -0.93 -4.13 -5.27
CA PHE A 20 -2.00 -3.23 -5.72
C PHE A 20 -2.60 -3.66 -7.07
N ALA A 21 -1.76 -3.97 -8.06
CA ALA A 21 -2.23 -4.41 -9.37
C ALA A 21 -3.07 -5.69 -9.27
N LEU A 22 -2.65 -6.64 -8.44
CA LEU A 22 -3.37 -7.88 -8.17
C LEU A 22 -4.71 -7.62 -7.47
N LEU A 23 -4.74 -6.74 -6.46
CA LEU A 23 -5.97 -6.37 -5.76
C LEU A 23 -7.01 -5.72 -6.68
N LEU A 24 -6.56 -4.97 -7.68
CA LEU A 24 -7.44 -4.33 -8.66
C LEU A 24 -8.05 -5.31 -9.68
N GLN A 25 -7.54 -6.55 -9.79
CA GLN A 25 -8.10 -7.56 -10.69
C GLN A 25 -9.39 -8.19 -10.15
N TYR A 26 -9.64 -8.12 -8.84
CA TYR A 26 -10.87 -8.66 -8.22
C TYR A 26 -12.14 -7.85 -8.55
N GLY A 27 -12.01 -6.79 -9.35
CA GLY A 27 -13.12 -5.98 -9.84
C GLY A 27 -13.62 -4.94 -8.85
N ASN A 28 -14.78 -4.35 -9.15
CA ASN A 28 -15.27 -3.14 -8.48
C ASN A 28 -16.56 -3.38 -7.66
N SER A 29 -16.71 -4.56 -7.05
CA SER A 29 -17.91 -4.90 -6.29
C SER A 29 -17.92 -4.26 -4.89
N LEU A 30 -19.11 -4.15 -4.28
CA LEU A 30 -19.24 -3.69 -2.89
C LEU A 30 -18.54 -4.63 -1.91
N ARG A 31 -18.55 -5.95 -2.20
CA ARG A 31 -17.85 -6.96 -1.38
C ARG A 31 -16.35 -6.72 -1.34
N VAL A 32 -15.74 -6.46 -2.50
CA VAL A 32 -14.30 -6.13 -2.60
C VAL A 32 -13.99 -4.87 -1.79
N LEU A 33 -14.81 -3.82 -1.93
CA LEU A 33 -14.65 -2.58 -1.18
C LEU A 33 -14.70 -2.82 0.35
N LEU A 34 -15.71 -3.55 0.84
CA LEU A 34 -15.84 -3.87 2.26
C LEU A 34 -14.68 -4.74 2.76
N SER A 35 -14.25 -5.73 1.97
CA SER A 35 -13.12 -6.59 2.32
C SER A 35 -11.81 -5.79 2.43
N LEU A 36 -11.57 -4.86 1.51
CA LEU A 36 -10.40 -3.98 1.54
C LEU A 36 -10.45 -3.04 2.76
N ALA A 37 -11.62 -2.48 3.08
CA ALA A 37 -11.77 -1.62 4.25
C ALA A 37 -11.49 -2.38 5.55
N LEU A 38 -12.10 -3.56 5.73
CA LEU A 38 -11.87 -4.41 6.90
C LEU A 38 -10.41 -4.86 7.00
N ALA A 39 -9.80 -5.30 5.89
CA ALA A 39 -8.41 -5.71 5.86
C ALA A 39 -7.45 -4.55 6.19
N THR A 40 -7.76 -3.34 5.72
CA THR A 40 -6.98 -2.13 6.05
C THR A 40 -7.02 -1.86 7.55
N VAL A 41 -8.22 -1.82 8.14
CA VAL A 41 -8.40 -1.58 9.58
C VAL A 41 -7.73 -2.68 10.40
N ALA A 42 -7.92 -3.95 10.03
CA ALA A 42 -7.28 -5.07 10.69
C ALA A 42 -5.75 -4.98 10.65
N SER A 43 -5.18 -4.56 9.52
CA SER A 43 -3.73 -4.38 9.36
C SER A 43 -3.19 -3.25 10.25
N VAL A 44 -3.92 -2.13 10.36
CA VAL A 44 -3.55 -1.04 11.28
C VAL A 44 -3.62 -1.50 12.74
N VAL A 45 -4.70 -2.16 13.14
CA VAL A 45 -4.85 -2.68 14.51
C VAL A 45 -3.73 -3.69 14.82
N ALA A 46 -3.44 -4.61 13.90
CA ALA A 46 -2.34 -5.56 14.06
C ALA A 46 -0.99 -4.85 14.19
N ALA A 47 -0.73 -3.80 13.39
CA ALA A 47 0.49 -3.00 13.49
C ALA A 47 0.66 -2.38 14.88
N LEU A 48 -0.40 -1.79 15.43
CA LEU A 48 -0.38 -1.17 16.76
C LEU A 48 -0.15 -2.20 17.87
N LEU A 49 -0.80 -3.36 17.79
CA LEU A 49 -0.59 -4.45 18.76
C LEU A 49 0.84 -5.00 18.69
N MET A 50 1.38 -5.18 17.48
CA MET A 50 2.76 -5.62 17.28
C MET A 50 3.78 -4.58 17.78
N GLN A 51 3.50 -3.29 17.58
CA GLN A 51 4.33 -2.21 18.11
C GLN A 51 4.36 -2.24 19.64
N ALA A 52 3.20 -2.40 20.28
CA ALA A 52 3.10 -2.52 21.75
C ALA A 52 3.85 -3.76 22.28
N GLY A 53 3.88 -4.84 21.51
CA GLY A 53 4.66 -6.06 21.82
C GLY A 53 6.15 -5.97 21.51
N GLY A 54 6.66 -4.83 21.00
CA GLY A 54 8.08 -4.64 20.66
C GLY A 54 8.50 -5.18 19.29
N TRP A 55 7.56 -5.65 18.46
CA TRP A 55 7.84 -6.28 17.17
C TRP A 55 7.88 -5.24 16.05
N MET A 56 8.87 -4.35 16.11
CA MET A 56 8.94 -3.13 15.29
C MET A 56 8.92 -3.40 13.77
N LEU A 57 9.65 -4.42 13.31
CA LEU A 57 9.68 -4.77 11.87
C LEU A 57 8.33 -5.29 11.38
N SER A 58 7.68 -6.14 12.17
CA SER A 58 6.35 -6.68 11.84
C SER A 58 5.28 -5.59 11.87
N ALA A 59 5.36 -4.68 12.84
CA ALA A 59 4.48 -3.51 12.91
C ALA A 59 4.65 -2.61 11.67
N LEU A 60 5.89 -2.34 11.27
CA LEU A 60 6.18 -1.57 10.06
C LEU A 60 5.65 -2.27 8.79
N ALA A 61 5.82 -3.59 8.68
CA ALA A 61 5.31 -4.37 7.56
C ALA A 61 3.78 -4.35 7.50
N MET A 62 3.08 -4.45 8.63
CA MET A 62 1.62 -4.34 8.70
C MET A 62 1.12 -2.93 8.37
N LEU A 63 1.84 -1.89 8.82
CA LEU A 63 1.52 -0.51 8.47
C LEU A 63 1.70 -0.26 6.97
N TRP A 64 2.78 -0.79 6.39
CA TRP A 64 3.02 -0.75 4.95
C TRP A 64 1.93 -1.48 4.16
N LEU A 65 1.52 -2.66 4.61
CA LEU A 65 0.42 -3.41 4.00
C LEU A 65 -0.90 -2.61 4.08
N ALA A 66 -1.21 -2.02 5.24
CA ALA A 66 -2.38 -1.18 5.42
C ALA A 66 -2.41 -0.01 4.44
N TRP A 67 -1.25 0.62 4.20
CA TRP A 67 -1.14 1.68 3.20
C TRP A 67 -1.50 1.20 1.79
N VAL A 68 -0.94 0.07 1.35
CA VAL A 68 -1.23 -0.50 0.01
C VAL A 68 -2.72 -0.85 -0.12
N LEU A 69 -3.32 -1.44 0.91
CA LEU A 69 -4.75 -1.77 0.95
C LEU A 69 -5.63 -0.51 0.89
N ALA A 70 -5.24 0.56 1.59
CA ALA A 70 -5.95 1.84 1.56
C ALA A 70 -5.90 2.48 0.16
N VAL A 71 -4.74 2.43 -0.52
CA VAL A 71 -4.60 2.90 -1.91
C VAL A 71 -5.47 2.07 -2.85
N ALA A 72 -5.52 0.75 -2.68
CA ALA A 72 -6.41 -0.14 -3.45
C ALA A 72 -7.90 0.19 -3.19
N LEU A 73 -8.28 0.43 -1.94
CA LEU A 73 -9.63 0.82 -1.55
C LEU A 73 -10.06 2.12 -2.24
N LEU A 74 -9.19 3.14 -2.22
CA LEU A 74 -9.41 4.41 -2.92
C LEU A 74 -9.56 4.17 -4.42
N ALA A 75 -8.67 3.40 -5.04
CA ALA A 75 -8.72 3.11 -6.45
C ALA A 75 -10.02 2.40 -6.87
N VAL A 76 -10.47 1.38 -6.12
CA VAL A 76 -11.75 0.70 -6.36
C VAL A 76 -12.92 1.67 -6.20
N THR A 77 -12.91 2.50 -5.16
CA THR A 77 -13.95 3.50 -4.92
C THR A 77 -14.04 4.51 -6.07
N THR A 78 -12.89 5.00 -6.54
CA THR A 78 -12.80 5.94 -7.65
C THR A 78 -13.26 5.29 -8.96
N ARG A 79 -12.85 4.05 -9.25
CA ARG A 79 -13.29 3.33 -10.46
C ARG A 79 -14.79 3.02 -10.46
N ARG A 80 -15.43 2.91 -9.29
CA ARG A 80 -16.91 2.78 -9.20
C ARG A 80 -17.63 4.09 -9.51
N ARG A 81 -16.99 5.23 -9.24
CA ARG A 81 -17.59 6.57 -9.42
C ARG A 81 -17.25 7.20 -10.77
N LEU A 82 -16.16 6.78 -11.41
CA LEU A 82 -15.65 7.37 -12.64
C LEU A 82 -15.78 6.40 -13.83
N GLY A 83 -16.03 6.95 -15.03
CA GLY A 83 -16.10 6.19 -16.28
C GLY A 83 -14.78 5.57 -16.73
N THR A 84 -14.84 4.71 -17.75
CA THR A 84 -13.73 3.89 -18.28
C THR A 84 -12.48 4.70 -18.66
N ALA A 85 -12.64 5.89 -19.23
CA ALA A 85 -11.52 6.77 -19.62
C ALA A 85 -10.60 7.16 -18.44
N ARG A 86 -11.12 7.18 -17.21
CA ARG A 86 -10.35 7.57 -16.01
C ARG A 86 -9.74 6.39 -15.26
N GLN A 87 -10.09 5.15 -15.63
CA GLN A 87 -9.58 3.95 -14.95
C GLN A 87 -8.06 3.75 -15.15
N ARG A 88 -7.53 4.15 -16.31
CA ARG A 88 -6.09 4.12 -16.60
C ARG A 88 -5.33 5.05 -15.66
N TRP A 89 -5.83 6.26 -15.44
CA TRP A 89 -5.22 7.21 -14.51
C TRP A 89 -5.30 6.72 -13.07
N THR A 90 -6.41 6.13 -12.64
CA THR A 90 -6.50 5.51 -11.32
C THR A 90 -5.45 4.41 -11.12
N MET A 91 -5.16 3.64 -12.17
CA MET A 91 -4.11 2.61 -12.10
C MET A 91 -2.71 3.22 -11.97
N ILE A 92 -2.37 4.18 -12.84
CA ILE A 92 -1.05 4.85 -12.83
C ILE A 92 -0.82 5.55 -11.49
N ILE A 93 -1.78 6.36 -11.04
CA ILE A 93 -1.69 7.09 -9.77
C ILE A 93 -1.57 6.10 -8.61
N GLY A 94 -2.35 5.02 -8.60
CA GLY A 94 -2.29 4.02 -7.55
C GLY A 94 -0.95 3.28 -7.48
N LEU A 95 -0.37 2.90 -8.63
CA LEU A 95 0.96 2.29 -8.70
C LEU A 95 2.02 3.22 -8.09
N LEU A 96 2.02 4.50 -8.48
CA LEU A 96 2.92 5.50 -7.90
C LEU A 96 2.69 5.68 -6.40
N ALA A 97 1.42 5.74 -5.97
CA ALA A 97 1.04 5.96 -4.58
C ALA A 97 1.53 4.86 -3.63
N THR A 98 1.66 3.61 -4.11
CA THR A 98 2.20 2.51 -3.28
C THR A 98 3.67 2.67 -2.90
N THR A 99 4.42 3.51 -3.63
CA THR A 99 5.85 3.76 -3.36
C THR A 99 6.09 4.98 -2.47
N LEU A 100 5.08 5.84 -2.28
CA LEU A 100 5.19 7.10 -1.55
C LEU A 100 5.70 6.99 -0.10
N PRO A 101 5.32 5.97 0.71
CA PRO A 101 5.80 5.89 2.10
C PRO A 101 7.33 5.87 2.19
N TRP A 102 7.99 5.21 1.24
CA TRP A 102 9.44 5.08 1.21
C TRP A 102 10.12 6.38 0.80
N PHE A 103 9.55 7.11 -0.16
CA PHE A 103 10.02 8.45 -0.50
C PHE A 103 9.87 9.41 0.68
N GLY A 104 8.71 9.40 1.36
CA GLY A 104 8.50 10.19 2.56
C GLY A 104 9.52 9.87 3.67
N LEU A 105 9.81 8.58 3.89
CA LEU A 105 10.79 8.14 4.88
C LEU A 105 12.21 8.58 4.50
N ALA A 106 12.60 8.47 3.22
CA ALA A 106 13.89 8.94 2.73
C ALA A 106 14.03 10.47 2.88
N THR A 107 13.00 11.23 2.50
CA THR A 107 12.98 12.69 2.66
C THR A 107 13.06 13.07 4.14
N ALA A 108 12.28 12.42 5.01
CA ALA A 108 12.33 12.66 6.44
C ALA A 108 13.74 12.42 7.01
N ARG A 109 14.41 11.34 6.59
CA ARG A 109 15.80 11.07 6.99
C ARG A 109 16.80 12.11 6.46
N SER A 110 16.55 12.69 5.29
CA SER A 110 17.43 13.74 4.76
C SER A 110 17.27 15.11 5.46
N LEU A 111 16.14 15.32 6.13
CA LEU A 111 15.82 16.56 6.85
C LEU A 111 16.24 16.54 8.32
N VAL A 112 16.51 15.36 8.89
CA VAL A 112 17.03 15.20 10.25
C VAL A 112 18.56 15.17 10.17
N PRO A 113 19.28 16.17 10.73
CA PRO A 113 20.73 16.23 10.71
C PRO A 113 21.41 15.15 11.56
#